data_AF-A0A3B9F5V0-F1
#
_entry.id   AF-A0A3B9F5V0-F1
#
_cell.length_a   1.000
_cell.length_b   1.000
_cell.length_c   1.000
_cell.angle_alpha   90.00
_cell.angle_beta   90.00
_cell.angle_gamma   90.00
#
_symmetry.space_group_name_H-M   'P 1'
#
loop_
_entity.id
_entity.type
_entity.pdbx_description
1 polymer ?
#
loop_
_entity_poly.entity_id
_entity_poly.type
_entity_poly.pdbx_seq_one_letter_code
_entity_poly.pdbx_strand_id
1 'polypeptide(L)'
;VENYSENYQSEVNLAVLEWLAIVSDRLQCGYILTIDYGYPAHRYYNPMRSKGTLQCYWKHQRHNDPYINIGKQDITAHVNFTALEKWGNYCGLTKLGFTQQGLFLMALGLGNRLASLSCGNQKISQLLYRRDLLHQLIDPMGLGGFGVLLQSKGLQKSKISQTLRGFTTPDLS
;
A
#
# COMPACT_ATOMS: atom_id res chain seq x y z
N VAL A 1 22.12 5.09 -17.70
CA VAL A 1 22.41 4.05 -16.69
C VAL A 1 22.32 4.75 -15.35
N GLU A 2 21.35 4.39 -14.50
CA GLU A 2 21.30 4.93 -13.14
C GLU A 2 22.59 4.55 -12.41
N ASN A 3 23.24 5.53 -11.79
CA ASN A 3 24.56 5.34 -11.20
C ASN A 3 24.40 4.80 -9.77
N TYR A 4 24.24 3.48 -9.64
CA TYR A 4 24.24 2.81 -8.34
C TYR A 4 25.64 2.83 -7.75
N SER A 5 25.75 3.12 -6.45
CA SER A 5 27.04 3.06 -5.75
C SER A 5 27.55 1.63 -5.66
N GLU A 6 28.88 1.48 -5.56
CA GLU A 6 29.46 0.21 -5.11
C GLU A 6 28.83 -0.21 -3.76
N ASN A 7 28.50 -1.49 -3.61
CA ASN A 7 27.73 -2.04 -2.48
C ASN A 7 26.26 -1.62 -2.38
N TYR A 8 25.63 -1.13 -3.47
CA TYR A 8 24.18 -0.97 -3.51
C TYR A 8 23.49 -2.32 -3.27
N GLN A 9 22.61 -2.37 -2.26
CA GLN A 9 21.83 -3.54 -1.89
C GLN A 9 20.35 -3.19 -1.80
N SER A 10 19.50 -4.10 -2.26
CA SER A 10 18.04 -3.94 -2.22
C SER A 10 17.36 -5.31 -2.28
N GLU A 11 16.10 -5.37 -1.88
CA GLU A 11 15.31 -6.59 -1.88
C GLU A 11 14.63 -6.84 -3.23
N VAL A 12 14.34 -8.11 -3.49
CA VAL A 12 13.52 -8.56 -4.64
C VAL A 12 12.36 -9.37 -4.09
N ASN A 13 11.13 -8.90 -4.27
CA ASN A 13 9.92 -9.54 -3.73
C ASN A 13 9.52 -10.81 -4.53
N LEU A 14 10.37 -11.84 -4.58
CA LEU A 14 10.13 -13.04 -5.42
C LEU A 14 8.90 -13.85 -4.97
N ALA A 15 8.68 -13.99 -3.67
CA ALA A 15 7.54 -14.72 -3.11
C ALA A 15 6.16 -14.13 -3.49
N VAL A 16 6.11 -12.86 -3.90
CA VAL A 16 4.87 -12.23 -4.37
C VAL A 16 4.33 -12.93 -5.61
N LEU A 17 5.21 -13.44 -6.49
CA LEU A 17 4.79 -14.16 -7.69
C LEU A 17 4.05 -15.46 -7.33
N GLU A 18 4.63 -16.25 -6.43
CA GLU A 18 4.03 -17.51 -5.97
C GLU A 18 2.67 -17.26 -5.30
N TRP A 19 2.60 -16.25 -4.44
CA TRP A 19 1.35 -15.85 -3.80
C TRP A 19 0.30 -15.41 -4.82
N LEU A 20 0.66 -14.56 -5.78
CA LEU A 20 -0.26 -14.11 -6.84
C LEU A 20 -0.72 -15.27 -7.72
N ALA A 21 0.15 -16.23 -8.03
CA ALA A 21 -0.23 -17.41 -8.80
C ALA A 21 -1.33 -18.20 -8.08
N ILE A 22 -1.18 -18.43 -6.77
CA ILE A 22 -2.18 -19.11 -5.93
C ILE A 22 -3.50 -18.33 -5.90
N VAL A 23 -3.44 -17.03 -5.61
CA VAL A 23 -4.67 -16.20 -5.48
C VAL A 23 -5.39 -16.07 -6.82
N SER A 24 -4.65 -15.82 -7.89
CA SER A 24 -5.22 -15.66 -9.23
C SER A 24 -5.83 -16.95 -9.76
N ASP A 25 -5.24 -18.12 -9.50
CA ASP A 25 -5.80 -19.43 -9.89
C ASP A 25 -7.20 -19.65 -9.29
N ARG A 26 -7.37 -19.27 -8.01
CA ARG A 26 -8.66 -19.40 -7.32
C ARG A 26 -9.67 -18.32 -7.69
N LEU A 27 -9.22 -17.14 -8.11
CA LEU A 27 -10.10 -16.03 -8.48
C LEU A 27 -10.61 -16.19 -9.93
N GLN A 28 -11.85 -16.66 -10.07
CA GLN A 28 -12.50 -16.75 -11.39
C GLN A 28 -12.97 -15.39 -11.91
N CYS A 29 -13.61 -14.60 -11.04
CA CYS A 29 -14.14 -13.28 -11.38
C CYS A 29 -14.14 -12.38 -10.14
N GLY A 30 -13.55 -11.19 -10.24
CA GLY A 30 -13.56 -10.22 -9.14
C GLY A 30 -12.34 -9.30 -9.13
N TYR A 31 -11.98 -8.84 -7.92
CA TYR A 31 -10.93 -7.86 -7.67
C TYR A 31 -9.93 -8.37 -6.63
N ILE A 32 -8.70 -7.89 -6.71
CA ILE A 32 -7.69 -7.98 -5.67
C ILE A 32 -7.29 -6.55 -5.31
N LEU A 33 -7.45 -6.20 -4.04
CA LEU A 33 -7.04 -4.92 -3.48
C LEU A 33 -5.86 -5.17 -2.54
N THR A 34 -4.67 -4.71 -2.93
CA THR A 34 -3.47 -4.79 -2.09
C THR A 34 -3.22 -3.43 -1.45
N ILE A 35 -3.07 -3.40 -0.14
CA ILE A 35 -2.77 -2.20 0.65
C ILE A 35 -1.55 -2.51 1.50
N ASP A 36 -0.43 -1.83 1.24
CA ASP A 36 0.81 -2.07 1.98
C ASP A 36 1.76 -0.88 1.87
N TYR A 37 2.78 -0.84 2.73
CA TYR A 37 3.85 0.14 2.65
C TYR A 37 4.87 -0.28 1.58
N GLY A 38 5.10 0.62 0.63
CA GLY A 38 5.96 0.33 -0.50
C GLY A 38 6.00 1.42 -1.55
N TYR A 39 6.70 1.13 -2.63
CA TYR A 39 7.01 2.12 -3.66
C TYR A 39 6.91 1.51 -5.07
N PRO A 40 6.65 2.34 -6.10
CA PRO A 40 6.96 1.99 -7.48
C PRO A 40 8.48 1.81 -7.68
N ALA A 41 8.88 1.04 -8.68
CA ALA A 41 10.27 0.64 -8.90
C ALA A 41 11.28 1.82 -8.93
N HIS A 42 10.94 2.96 -9.56
CA HIS A 42 11.83 4.13 -9.63
C HIS A 42 12.13 4.76 -8.26
N ARG A 43 11.24 4.61 -7.28
CA ARG A 43 11.47 5.04 -5.89
C ARG A 43 12.05 3.91 -5.03
N TYR A 44 11.64 2.68 -5.30
CA TYR A 44 12.13 1.48 -4.62
C TYR A 44 13.64 1.32 -4.84
N TYR A 45 14.08 1.37 -6.10
CA TYR A 45 15.46 1.26 -6.52
C TYR A 45 16.13 2.63 -6.71
N ASN A 46 15.72 3.64 -5.93
CA ASN A 46 16.39 4.93 -6.02
C ASN A 46 17.88 4.78 -5.63
N PRO A 47 18.85 5.35 -6.37
CA PRO A 47 20.27 5.24 -6.05
C PRO A 47 20.67 5.71 -4.64
N MET A 48 19.92 6.66 -4.06
CA MET A 48 20.14 7.13 -2.69
C MET A 48 19.68 6.12 -1.62
N ARG A 49 18.89 5.10 -2.00
CA ARG A 49 18.46 4.00 -1.12
C ARG A 49 19.39 2.79 -1.30
N SER A 50 20.64 2.95 -0.90
CA SER A 50 21.69 1.92 -1.10
C SER A 50 21.63 0.73 -0.14
N LYS A 51 20.77 0.78 0.89
CA LYS A 51 20.61 -0.28 1.91
C LYS A 51 19.23 -0.96 1.86
N GLY A 52 18.49 -0.79 0.77
CA GLY A 52 17.18 -1.41 0.60
C GLY A 52 16.11 -0.89 1.56
N THR A 53 15.20 -1.79 1.92
CA THR A 53 13.97 -1.56 2.68
C THR A 53 13.73 -2.58 3.78
N LEU A 54 14.64 -3.54 3.98
CA LEU A 54 14.58 -4.52 5.05
C LEU A 54 14.51 -3.84 6.41
N GLN A 55 13.51 -4.24 7.19
CA GLN A 55 13.23 -3.69 8.50
C GLN A 55 12.92 -4.82 9.47
N CYS A 56 13.50 -4.74 10.65
CA CYS A 56 13.23 -5.63 11.76
C CYS A 56 12.55 -4.87 12.90
N TYR A 57 11.59 -5.52 13.55
CA TYR A 57 10.87 -4.98 14.70
C TYR A 57 10.91 -5.94 15.88
N TRP A 58 11.35 -5.45 17.03
CA TRP A 58 11.34 -6.19 18.29
C TRP A 58 10.87 -5.29 19.42
N LYS A 59 9.78 -5.66 20.11
CA LYS A 59 9.19 -4.88 21.22
C LYS A 59 8.99 -3.39 20.89
N HIS A 60 8.42 -3.10 19.72
CA HIS A 60 8.21 -1.74 19.18
C HIS A 60 9.49 -0.93 18.89
N GLN A 61 10.66 -1.58 18.87
CA GLN A 61 11.92 -0.98 18.45
C GLN A 61 12.27 -1.43 17.04
N ARG A 62 12.78 -0.49 16.26
CA ARG A 62 13.05 -0.65 14.83
C ARG A 62 14.56 -0.72 14.58
N HIS A 63 15.04 -1.73 13.85
CA HIS A 63 16.44 -1.88 13.42
C HIS A 63 16.53 -2.67 12.11
N ASN A 64 17.72 -2.78 11.50
CA ASN A 64 17.88 -3.40 10.17
C ASN A 64 18.67 -4.71 10.21
N ASP A 65 18.92 -5.25 11.41
CA ASP A 65 19.74 -6.45 11.58
C ASP A 65 18.85 -7.70 11.80
N PRO A 66 18.76 -8.62 10.82
CA PRO A 66 17.91 -9.80 10.93
C PRO A 66 18.45 -10.87 11.89
N TYR A 67 19.70 -10.75 12.37
CA TYR A 67 20.40 -11.81 13.11
C TYR A 67 20.34 -11.67 14.64
N ILE A 68 19.83 -10.56 15.17
CA ILE A 68 19.87 -10.28 16.63
C ILE A 68 18.87 -11.12 17.43
N ASN A 69 17.60 -11.19 17.00
CA ASN A 69 16.53 -11.89 17.74
C ASN A 69 15.81 -12.93 16.88
N ILE A 70 16.56 -13.91 16.38
CA ILE A 70 16.05 -14.97 15.48
C ILE A 70 14.81 -15.64 16.09
N GLY A 71 13.74 -15.71 15.31
CA GLY A 71 12.45 -16.27 15.71
C GLY A 71 11.64 -15.43 16.70
N LYS A 72 12.15 -14.27 17.13
CA LYS A 72 11.51 -13.39 18.13
C LYS A 72 11.26 -11.96 17.63
N GLN A 73 11.83 -11.57 16.49
CA GLN A 73 11.57 -10.30 15.82
C GLN A 73 10.78 -10.52 14.54
N ASP A 74 9.99 -9.52 14.17
CA ASP A 74 9.38 -9.44 12.86
C ASP A 74 10.42 -8.94 11.85
N ILE A 75 10.35 -9.42 10.61
CA ILE A 75 11.24 -9.04 9.50
C ILE A 75 10.37 -8.75 8.29
N THR A 76 10.44 -7.52 7.81
CA THR A 76 9.64 -7.06 6.68
C THR A 76 10.50 -6.35 5.65
N ALA A 77 9.99 -6.24 4.43
CA ALA A 77 10.55 -5.39 3.38
C ALA A 77 9.38 -4.68 2.69
N HIS A 78 9.66 -3.52 2.12
CA HIS A 78 8.62 -2.77 1.41
C HIS A 78 8.14 -3.56 0.17
N VAL A 79 6.90 -3.30 -0.23
CA VAL A 79 6.35 -3.85 -1.49
C VAL A 79 6.86 -3.03 -2.69
N ASN A 80 7.42 -3.71 -3.69
CA ASN A 80 7.62 -3.12 -5.01
C ASN A 80 6.32 -3.22 -5.83
N PHE A 81 5.54 -2.14 -5.86
CA PHE A 81 4.23 -2.12 -6.53
C PHE A 81 4.32 -2.26 -8.06
N THR A 82 5.44 -1.85 -8.66
CA THR A 82 5.66 -2.06 -10.10
C THR A 82 5.90 -3.54 -10.41
N ALA A 83 6.64 -4.24 -9.54
CA ALA A 83 6.82 -5.69 -9.68
C ALA A 83 5.51 -6.43 -9.42
N LEU A 84 4.77 -6.08 -8.36
CA LEU A 84 3.46 -6.66 -8.04
C LEU A 84 2.46 -6.51 -9.21
N GLU A 85 2.37 -5.32 -9.80
CA GLU A 85 1.56 -5.07 -10.99
C GLU A 85 1.95 -5.99 -12.15
N LYS A 86 3.25 -6.05 -12.48
CA LYS A 86 3.76 -6.87 -13.58
C LYS A 86 3.48 -8.35 -13.36
N TRP A 87 3.75 -8.87 -12.17
CA TRP A 87 3.49 -10.27 -11.83
C TRP A 87 2.00 -10.59 -11.86
N GLY A 88 1.14 -9.68 -11.41
CA GLY A 88 -0.28 -9.87 -11.53
C GLY A 88 -0.74 -9.97 -12.99
N ASN A 89 -0.18 -9.14 -13.87
CA ASN A 89 -0.44 -9.23 -15.32
C ASN A 89 -0.01 -10.59 -15.90
N TYR A 90 1.16 -11.11 -15.50
CA TYR A 90 1.59 -12.46 -15.89
C TYR A 90 0.64 -13.56 -15.39
N CYS A 91 0.02 -13.37 -14.23
CA CYS A 91 -0.98 -14.27 -13.66
C CYS A 91 -2.41 -14.06 -14.20
N GLY A 92 -2.58 -13.25 -15.25
CA GLY A 92 -3.88 -12.97 -15.87
C GLY A 92 -4.77 -12.00 -15.10
N LEU A 93 -4.18 -11.20 -14.20
CA LEU A 93 -4.85 -10.07 -13.57
C LEU A 93 -4.67 -8.81 -14.41
N THR A 94 -5.66 -7.91 -14.41
CA THR A 94 -5.57 -6.61 -15.08
C THR A 94 -5.56 -5.51 -14.03
N LYS A 95 -4.55 -4.65 -14.04
CA LYS A 95 -4.55 -3.44 -13.20
C LYS A 95 -5.67 -2.50 -13.59
N LEU A 96 -6.39 -2.01 -12.58
CA LEU A 96 -7.44 -1.01 -12.71
C LEU A 96 -7.05 0.34 -12.10
N GLY A 97 -6.16 0.35 -11.10
CA GLY A 97 -5.75 1.59 -10.46
C GLY A 97 -4.62 1.40 -9.46
N PHE A 98 -3.86 2.47 -9.24
CA PHE A 98 -2.87 2.56 -8.17
C PHE A 98 -2.92 3.97 -7.58
N THR A 99 -2.99 4.10 -6.26
CA THR A 99 -3.00 5.38 -5.56
C THR A 99 -2.38 5.23 -4.17
N GLN A 100 -2.29 6.32 -3.41
CA GLN A 100 -1.89 6.29 -2.00
C GLN A 100 -3.13 6.11 -1.10
N GLN A 101 -2.95 5.47 0.06
CA GLN A 101 -4.02 5.19 1.01
C GLN A 101 -4.76 6.45 1.44
N GLY A 102 -4.04 7.55 1.69
CA GLY A 102 -4.66 8.82 2.05
C GLY A 102 -5.67 9.29 1.00
N LEU A 103 -5.25 9.29 -0.27
CA LEU A 103 -6.10 9.67 -1.40
C LEU A 103 -7.26 8.69 -1.60
N PHE A 104 -6.99 7.39 -1.47
CA PHE A 104 -8.00 6.34 -1.57
C PHE A 104 -9.13 6.52 -0.55
N LEU A 105 -8.77 6.71 0.73
CA LEU A 105 -9.73 6.90 1.80
C LEU A 105 -10.49 8.23 1.67
N MET A 106 -9.83 9.29 1.22
CA MET A 106 -10.48 10.57 0.93
C MET A 106 -11.53 10.43 -0.17
N ALA A 107 -11.22 9.75 -1.27
CA ALA A 107 -12.17 9.50 -2.36
C ALA A 107 -13.37 8.64 -1.92
N LEU A 108 -13.16 7.71 -0.98
CA LEU A 108 -14.23 6.94 -0.35
C LEU A 108 -15.10 7.74 0.65
N GLY A 109 -14.73 8.99 0.96
CA GLY A 109 -15.54 9.90 1.78
C GLY A 109 -15.08 10.01 3.24
N LEU A 110 -13.82 9.67 3.56
CA LEU A 110 -13.30 9.83 4.93
C LEU A 110 -13.31 11.31 5.38
N GLY A 111 -13.09 12.27 4.46
CA GLY A 111 -13.21 13.70 4.75
C GLY A 111 -14.60 14.09 5.25
N ASN A 112 -15.66 13.61 4.60
CA ASN A 112 -17.04 13.84 5.03
C ASN A 112 -17.30 13.23 6.41
N ARG A 113 -16.73 12.04 6.68
CA ARG A 113 -16.83 11.41 8.00
C ARG A 113 -16.12 12.25 9.07
N LEU A 114 -14.93 12.75 8.79
CA LEU A 114 -14.18 13.65 9.69
C LEU A 114 -14.95 14.94 9.97
N ALA A 115 -15.56 15.54 8.96
CA ALA A 115 -16.39 16.74 9.12
C ALA A 115 -17.63 16.46 10.00
N SER A 116 -18.32 15.33 9.76
CA SER A 116 -19.53 14.96 10.51
C SER A 116 -19.29 14.67 12.00
N LEU A 117 -18.08 14.24 12.36
CA LEU A 117 -17.73 13.99 13.77
C LEU A 117 -17.78 15.27 14.61
N SER A 118 -17.54 16.44 14.02
CA SER A 118 -17.56 17.72 14.74
C SER A 118 -18.97 18.17 15.16
N CYS A 119 -20.04 17.54 14.63
CA CYS A 119 -21.42 17.98 14.82
C CYS A 119 -22.24 17.13 15.82
N GLY A 120 -21.61 16.19 16.53
CA GLY A 120 -22.31 15.28 17.45
C GLY A 120 -22.24 15.70 18.93
N ASN A 121 -23.28 15.36 19.72
CA ASN A 121 -23.35 15.52 21.19
C ASN A 121 -22.45 14.51 21.96
N GLN A 122 -21.23 14.27 21.49
CA GLN A 122 -20.27 13.38 22.17
C GLN A 122 -19.34 14.18 23.09
N LYS A 123 -18.75 13.52 24.09
CA LYS A 123 -17.71 14.13 24.94
C LYS A 123 -16.54 14.60 24.07
N ILE A 124 -16.07 15.82 24.29
CA ILE A 124 -14.99 16.46 23.50
C ILE A 124 -13.75 15.56 23.39
N SER A 125 -13.35 14.90 24.48
CA SER A 125 -12.19 14.00 24.49
C SER A 125 -12.32 12.80 23.53
N GLN A 126 -13.52 12.23 23.40
CA GLN A 126 -13.78 11.11 22.49
C GLN A 126 -13.80 11.58 21.03
N LEU A 127 -14.27 12.80 20.78
CA LEU A 127 -14.27 13.41 19.45
C LEU A 127 -12.85 13.66 18.96
N LEU A 128 -12.01 14.27 19.80
CA LEU A 128 -10.60 14.52 19.47
C LEU A 128 -9.84 13.21 19.22
N TYR A 129 -9.99 12.23 20.11
CA TYR A 129 -9.35 10.92 19.93
C TYR A 129 -9.75 10.23 18.62
N ARG A 130 -11.05 10.22 18.28
CA ARG A 130 -11.52 9.63 17.01
C ARG A 130 -10.99 10.37 15.79
N ARG A 131 -10.96 11.70 15.87
CA ARG A 131 -10.41 12.56 14.81
C ARG A 131 -8.93 12.24 14.59
N ASP A 132 -8.15 12.12 15.66
CA ASP A 132 -6.72 11.83 15.58
C ASP A 132 -6.45 10.46 14.96
N LEU A 133 -7.19 9.41 15.35
CA LEU A 133 -7.07 8.07 14.75
C LEU A 133 -7.36 8.08 13.24
N LEU A 134 -8.38 8.82 12.81
CA LEU A 134 -8.73 8.91 11.39
C LEU A 134 -7.72 9.76 10.60
N HIS A 135 -7.16 10.81 11.20
CA HIS A 135 -6.08 11.59 10.59
C HIS A 135 -4.82 10.74 10.39
N GLN A 136 -4.48 9.86 11.32
CA GLN A 136 -3.32 8.96 11.17
C GLN A 136 -3.43 8.05 9.93
N LEU A 137 -4.65 7.66 9.52
CA LEU A 137 -4.87 6.84 8.32
C LEU A 137 -4.57 7.58 7.01
N ILE A 138 -4.65 8.91 7.01
CA ILE A 138 -4.45 9.76 5.83
C ILE A 138 -3.17 10.59 5.87
N ASP A 139 -2.43 10.58 6.99
CA ASP A 139 -1.15 11.26 7.11
C ASP A 139 -0.15 10.72 6.06
N PRO A 140 0.31 11.54 5.10
CA PRO A 140 1.25 11.12 4.06
C PRO A 140 2.59 10.64 4.61
N MET A 141 2.97 11.08 5.81
CA MET A 141 4.21 10.66 6.49
C MET A 141 4.03 9.38 7.31
N GLY A 142 2.79 8.94 7.51
CA GLY A 142 2.42 7.72 8.19
C GLY A 142 1.69 6.75 7.27
N LEU A 143 0.52 6.27 7.72
CA LEU A 143 -0.25 5.24 7.00
C LEU A 143 -0.82 5.76 5.68
N GLY A 144 -1.06 7.06 5.55
CA GLY A 144 -1.56 7.67 4.31
C GLY A 144 -0.60 7.49 3.12
N GLY A 145 0.69 7.27 3.38
CA GLY A 145 1.71 7.01 2.37
C GLY A 145 1.69 5.60 1.77
N PHE A 146 0.86 4.68 2.31
CA PHE A 146 0.79 3.29 1.83
C PHE A 146 0.28 3.25 0.39
N GLY A 147 0.76 2.29 -0.39
CA GLY A 147 0.26 2.06 -1.75
C GLY A 147 -1.02 1.24 -1.72
N VAL A 148 -1.96 1.60 -2.60
CA VAL A 148 -3.21 0.88 -2.83
C VAL A 148 -3.27 0.47 -4.30
N LEU A 149 -3.12 -0.82 -4.58
CA LEU A 149 -3.18 -1.40 -5.93
C LEU A 149 -4.47 -2.18 -6.09
N LEU A 150 -5.22 -1.89 -7.15
CA LEU A 150 -6.39 -2.64 -7.57
C LEU A 150 -6.10 -3.39 -8.87
N GLN A 151 -6.33 -4.69 -8.84
CA GLN A 151 -6.31 -5.57 -10.00
C GLN A 151 -7.61 -6.35 -10.10
N SER A 152 -7.90 -6.91 -11.26
CA SER A 152 -9.12 -7.67 -11.53
C SER A 152 -8.88 -8.91 -12.36
N LYS A 153 -9.81 -9.87 -12.28
CA LYS A 153 -9.83 -11.06 -13.14
C LYS A 153 -11.25 -11.35 -13.58
N GLY A 154 -11.43 -11.83 -14.80
CA GLY A 154 -12.72 -12.30 -15.32
C GLY A 154 -13.82 -11.23 -15.45
N LEU A 155 -13.49 -9.95 -15.37
CA LEU A 155 -14.48 -8.87 -15.50
C LEU A 155 -14.75 -8.53 -16.97
N GLN A 156 -16.02 -8.19 -17.27
CA GLN A 156 -16.41 -7.65 -18.57
C GLN A 156 -15.77 -6.27 -18.79
N LYS A 157 -15.44 -5.95 -20.04
CA LYS A 157 -14.83 -4.66 -20.43
C LYS A 157 -15.62 -3.44 -19.93
N SER A 158 -16.95 -3.53 -19.93
CA SER A 158 -17.85 -2.47 -19.43
C SER A 158 -17.67 -2.17 -17.92
N LYS A 159 -17.38 -3.19 -17.11
CA LYS A 159 -17.09 -3.02 -15.68
C LYS A 159 -15.67 -2.52 -15.44
N ILE A 160 -14.71 -2.96 -16.26
CA ILE A 160 -13.31 -2.50 -16.21
C ILE A 160 -13.21 -1.00 -16.52
N SER A 161 -14.03 -0.49 -17.46
CA SER A 161 -14.04 0.94 -17.82
C SER A 161 -14.65 1.86 -16.76
N GLN A 162 -15.34 1.30 -15.75
CA GLN A 162 -15.89 2.10 -14.65
C GLN A 162 -14.82 2.27 -13.57
N THR A 163 -14.35 3.51 -13.40
CA THR A 163 -13.45 3.85 -12.30
C THR A 163 -14.17 3.66 -10.96
N LEU A 164 -13.61 2.82 -10.09
CA LEU A 164 -14.14 2.66 -8.74
C LEU A 164 -13.88 3.93 -7.91
N ARG A 165 -14.84 4.29 -7.05
CA ARG A 165 -14.81 5.51 -6.22
C ARG A 165 -13.47 5.75 -5.49
N GLY A 166 -12.83 4.71 -4.95
CA GLY A 166 -11.55 4.87 -4.25
C GLY A 166 -10.37 5.29 -5.16
N PHE A 167 -10.53 5.20 -6.48
CA PHE A 167 -9.52 5.53 -7.48
C PHE A 167 -9.91 6.76 -8.33
N THR A 168 -10.98 7.47 -7.97
CA THR A 168 -11.28 8.78 -8.55
C THR A 168 -10.47 9.85 -7.82
N THR A 169 -10.11 10.94 -8.51
CA THR A 169 -9.62 12.15 -7.85
C THR A 169 -10.73 12.70 -6.96
N PRO A 170 -10.51 12.93 -5.65
CA PRO A 170 -11.48 13.59 -4.81
C PRO A 170 -11.76 14.99 -5.36
N ASP A 171 -13.03 15.41 -5.42
CA ASP A 171 -13.36 16.81 -5.66
C ASP A 171 -12.81 17.64 -4.49
N LEU A 172 -11.91 18.57 -4.78
CA LEU A 172 -11.32 19.50 -3.81
C LEU A 172 -12.16 20.79 -3.68
N SER A 173 -13.45 20.74 -4.04
CA SER A 173 -14.38 21.89 -3.97
C SER A 173 -14.78 22.23 -2.54
#